data_AF-A0AAU3HFR0-F1
#
_entry.id   AF-A0AAU3HFR0-F1
#
_cell.length_a   1.000
_cell.length_b   1.000
_cell.length_c   1.000
_cell.angle_alpha   90.00
_cell.angle_beta   90.00
_cell.angle_gamma   90.00
#
_symmetry.space_group_name_H-M   'P 1'
#
loop_
_entity.id
_entity.type
_entity.pdbx_description
1 polymer ?
#
loop_
_entity_poly.entity_id
_entity_poly.type
_entity_poly.pdbx_seq_one_letter_code
_entity_poly.pdbx_strand_id
1 'polypeptide(L)'
;MGILCDYFSAPTDETAAAVADVLGGPRAASEPGFDVVELKGLEPTVQLGTLEALLTSVDYDVVTRNPRQGKAVAIHNDGEVLVISLTDELRAALAAASESRLREVAAPWSETEEFWGQAEPSILAEALIELAGLARRAATRGERLYCWVCV
;
A
#
# COMPACT_ATOMS: atom_id res chain seq x y z
N MET A 1 13.43 -3.86 -15.87
CA MET A 1 12.05 -4.37 -15.71
C MET A 1 11.68 -4.04 -14.28
N GLY A 2 10.63 -3.26 -14.05
CA GLY A 2 10.30 -2.71 -12.74
C GLY A 2 8.96 -3.25 -12.27
N ILE A 3 8.81 -3.40 -10.97
CA ILE A 3 7.56 -3.82 -10.33
C ILE A 3 6.51 -2.70 -10.44
N LEU A 4 5.32 -3.04 -10.93
CA LEU A 4 4.15 -2.19 -10.88
C LEU A 4 3.45 -2.42 -9.55
N CYS A 5 3.12 -1.33 -8.85
CA CYS A 5 2.40 -1.37 -7.58
C CYS A 5 1.20 -0.40 -7.66
N ASP A 6 0.01 -0.96 -7.78
CA ASP A 6 -1.24 -0.22 -7.78
C ASP A 6 -1.95 -0.45 -6.44
N TYR A 7 -2.07 0.61 -5.64
CA TYR A 7 -2.74 0.58 -4.36
C TYR A 7 -4.22 0.85 -4.54
N PHE A 8 -5.07 0.02 -3.95
CA PHE A 8 -6.51 0.15 -4.09
C PHE A 8 -7.26 -0.24 -2.82
N SER A 9 -8.54 0.15 -2.74
CA SER A 9 -9.42 -0.26 -1.65
C SER A 9 -10.50 -1.24 -2.09
N ALA A 10 -10.82 -2.21 -1.23
CA ALA A 10 -11.86 -3.20 -1.48
C ALA A 10 -12.57 -3.60 -0.16
N PRO A 11 -13.84 -4.05 -0.22
CA PRO A 11 -14.60 -4.39 0.98
C PRO A 11 -14.13 -5.68 1.66
N THR A 12 -13.55 -6.62 0.91
CA THR A 12 -13.15 -7.94 1.41
C THR A 12 -11.87 -8.44 0.73
N ASP A 13 -11.20 -9.43 1.36
CA ASP A 13 -10.05 -10.11 0.75
C ASP A 13 -10.47 -10.83 -0.53
N GLU A 14 -11.69 -11.38 -0.58
CA GLU A 14 -12.24 -12.07 -1.74
C GLU A 14 -12.46 -11.12 -2.92
N THR A 15 -13.02 -9.92 -2.67
CA THR A 15 -13.19 -8.89 -3.70
C THR A 15 -11.84 -8.38 -4.21
N ALA A 16 -10.86 -8.21 -3.31
CA ALA A 16 -9.52 -7.82 -3.70
C ALA A 16 -8.80 -8.90 -4.51
N ALA A 17 -8.92 -10.17 -4.11
CA ALA A 17 -8.29 -11.30 -4.77
C ALA A 17 -8.74 -11.44 -6.24
N ALA A 18 -10.02 -11.15 -6.53
CA ALA A 18 -10.57 -11.18 -7.89
C ALA A 18 -9.87 -10.20 -8.86
N VAL A 19 -9.16 -9.19 -8.36
CA VAL A 19 -8.35 -8.28 -9.19
C VAL A 19 -7.22 -9.01 -9.92
N ALA A 20 -6.72 -10.12 -9.37
CA ALA A 20 -5.66 -10.90 -10.01
C ALA A 20 -6.08 -11.51 -11.36
N ASP A 21 -7.39 -11.67 -11.62
CA ASP A 21 -7.95 -12.11 -12.90
C ASP A 21 -8.14 -10.98 -13.91
N VAL A 22 -7.98 -9.72 -13.49
CA VAL A 22 -8.22 -8.55 -14.34
C VAL A 22 -6.95 -8.20 -15.10
N LEU A 23 -6.98 -8.36 -16.43
CA LEU A 23 -5.89 -7.93 -17.30
C LEU A 23 -5.71 -6.40 -17.19
N GLY A 24 -4.55 -5.97 -16.69
CA GLY A 24 -4.27 -4.56 -16.40
C GLY A 24 -4.62 -4.12 -14.97
N GLY A 25 -4.94 -5.07 -14.08
CA GLY A 25 -5.06 -4.84 -12.65
C GLY A 25 -6.32 -4.05 -12.25
N PRO A 26 -6.33 -3.46 -11.04
CA PRO A 26 -7.54 -2.86 -10.46
C PRO A 26 -8.05 -1.65 -11.27
N ARG A 27 -7.17 -0.97 -12.01
CA ARG A 27 -7.54 0.14 -12.90
C ARG A 27 -8.38 -0.28 -14.11
N ALA A 28 -8.20 -1.52 -14.57
CA ALA A 28 -8.92 -2.07 -15.70
C ALA A 28 -10.23 -2.77 -15.29
N ALA A 29 -10.47 -2.94 -13.99
CA ALA A 29 -11.71 -3.54 -13.49
C ALA A 29 -12.89 -2.61 -13.78
N SER A 30 -13.93 -3.17 -14.40
CA SER A 30 -15.21 -2.46 -14.63
C SER A 30 -16.24 -2.91 -13.60
N GLU A 31 -17.07 -1.97 -13.16
CA GLU A 31 -18.27 -2.12 -12.30
C GLU A 31 -18.18 -3.12 -11.11
N PRO A 32 -18.13 -2.64 -9.85
CA PRO A 32 -18.18 -1.23 -9.43
C PRO A 32 -16.85 -0.47 -9.62
N GLY A 33 -15.81 -1.09 -10.20
CA GLY A 33 -14.47 -0.53 -10.30
C GLY A 33 -13.78 -0.40 -8.94
N PHE A 34 -12.49 -0.06 -8.95
CA PHE A 34 -11.72 0.19 -7.72
C PHE A 34 -11.21 1.63 -7.69
N ASP A 35 -11.07 2.16 -6.47
CA ASP A 35 -10.37 3.42 -6.22
C ASP A 35 -8.88 3.11 -6.14
N VAL A 36 -8.10 3.63 -7.09
CA VAL A 36 -6.70 3.22 -7.29
C VAL A 36 -5.76 4.43 -7.22
N VAL A 37 -4.62 4.23 -6.59
CA VAL A 37 -3.46 5.11 -6.61
C VAL A 37 -2.27 4.32 -7.16
N GLU A 38 -1.69 4.78 -8.26
CA GLU A 38 -0.50 4.17 -8.87
C GLU A 38 0.75 4.74 -8.19
N LEU A 39 1.51 3.90 -7.47
CA LEU A 39 2.76 4.30 -6.85
C LEU A 39 3.90 3.41 -7.37
N LYS A 40 4.68 3.94 -8.31
CA LYS A 40 5.72 3.17 -8.98
C LYS A 40 6.77 2.68 -7.99
N GLY A 41 6.92 1.36 -7.89
CA GLY A 41 8.01 0.72 -7.17
C GLY A 41 7.95 0.81 -5.64
N LEU A 42 6.84 1.28 -5.06
CA LEU A 42 6.62 1.18 -3.60
C LEU A 42 6.13 -0.23 -3.27
N GLU A 43 7.00 -1.04 -2.67
CA GLU A 43 6.77 -2.46 -2.38
C GLU A 43 5.86 -2.63 -1.14
N PRO A 44 4.73 -3.35 -1.25
CA PRO A 44 3.67 -3.34 -0.22
C PRO A 44 3.99 -4.07 1.09
N THR A 45 5.11 -4.79 1.17
CA THR A 45 5.48 -5.61 2.33
C THR A 45 6.46 -4.88 3.24
N VAL A 46 7.71 -4.75 2.82
CA VAL A 46 8.80 -4.22 3.63
C VAL A 46 8.74 -2.70 3.66
N GLN A 47 8.67 -2.03 2.51
CA GLN A 47 8.64 -0.55 2.48
C GLN A 47 7.40 0.00 3.17
N LEU A 48 6.22 -0.59 2.94
CA LEU A 48 4.99 -0.14 3.61
C LEU A 48 4.93 -0.58 5.08
N GLY A 49 5.61 -1.67 5.45
CA GLY A 49 5.75 -2.07 6.85
C GLY A 49 6.68 -1.13 7.64
N THR A 50 7.78 -0.64 7.07
CA THR A 50 8.62 0.37 7.73
C THR A 50 7.91 1.72 7.83
N LEU A 51 7.10 2.08 6.84
CA LEU A 51 6.21 3.23 6.93
C LEU A 51 5.21 3.09 8.09
N GLU A 52 4.58 1.92 8.23
CA GLU A 52 3.66 1.65 9.33
C GLU A 52 4.33 1.85 10.69
N ALA A 53 5.53 1.29 10.86
CA ALA A 53 6.32 1.46 12.09
C ALA A 53 6.56 2.94 12.41
N LEU A 54 6.92 3.77 11.42
CA LEU A 54 7.15 5.20 11.59
C LEU A 54 5.86 6.00 11.90
N LEU A 55 4.76 5.68 11.22
CA LEU A 55 3.48 6.37 11.42
C LEU A 55 2.86 6.04 12.77
N THR A 56 2.95 4.79 13.21
CA THR A 56 2.35 4.29 14.45
C THR A 56 3.29 4.37 15.65
N SER A 57 4.58 4.63 15.44
CA SER A 57 5.63 4.58 16.47
C SER A 57 5.70 3.22 17.17
N VAL A 58 5.42 2.15 16.43
CA VAL A 58 5.50 0.76 16.86
C VAL A 58 6.72 0.10 16.22
N ASP A 59 7.40 -0.79 16.94
CA ASP A 59 8.54 -1.51 16.41
C ASP A 59 8.16 -2.36 15.19
N TYR A 60 9.04 -2.43 14.19
CA TYR A 60 8.82 -3.21 12.97
C TYR A 60 8.57 -4.71 13.25
N ASP A 61 9.20 -5.27 14.29
CA ASP A 61 8.95 -6.65 14.76
C ASP A 61 7.51 -6.88 15.22
N VAL A 62 6.80 -5.83 15.65
CA VAL A 62 5.38 -5.92 16.01
C VAL A 62 4.52 -5.80 14.75
N VAL A 63 4.87 -4.89 13.83
CA VAL A 63 4.19 -4.74 12.53
C VAL A 63 4.20 -6.06 11.74
N THR A 64 5.36 -6.72 11.65
CA THR A 64 5.52 -7.99 10.92
C THR A 64 4.79 -9.18 11.55
N ARG A 65 4.34 -9.08 12.80
CA ARG A 65 3.50 -10.10 13.45
C ARG A 65 2.02 -9.97 13.09
N ASN A 66 1.61 -8.87 12.45
CA ASN A 66 0.24 -8.70 12.00
C ASN A 66 -0.06 -9.71 10.88
N PRO A 67 -1.12 -10.54 10.98
CA PRO A 67 -1.42 -11.56 9.97
C PRO A 67 -1.80 -11.00 8.59
N ARG A 68 -2.07 -9.70 8.49
CA ARG A 68 -2.31 -9.01 7.21
C ARG A 68 -1.06 -8.38 6.60
N GLN A 69 0.02 -8.22 7.36
CA GLN A 69 1.24 -7.60 6.84
C GLN A 69 1.84 -8.52 5.76
N GLY A 70 2.01 -8.00 4.54
CA GLY A 70 2.60 -8.74 3.42
C GLY A 70 1.80 -9.97 2.95
N LYS A 71 0.58 -10.19 3.44
CA LYS A 71 -0.20 -11.39 3.11
C LYS A 71 -0.68 -11.30 1.66
N ALA A 72 -0.26 -12.25 0.83
CA ALA A 72 -0.86 -12.47 -0.48
C ALA A 72 -2.28 -13.04 -0.32
N VAL A 73 -3.28 -12.30 -0.80
CA VAL A 73 -4.68 -12.77 -0.89
C VAL A 73 -4.98 -13.41 -2.24
N ALA A 74 -4.13 -13.18 -3.24
CA ALA A 74 -4.11 -13.90 -4.51
C ALA A 74 -2.67 -13.97 -5.08
N ILE A 75 -2.35 -15.07 -5.76
CA ILE A 75 -1.09 -15.29 -6.49
C ILE A 75 -1.44 -15.96 -7.82
N HIS A 76 -1.25 -15.25 -8.93
CA HIS A 76 -1.56 -15.71 -10.28
C HIS A 76 -0.29 -15.73 -11.13
N ASN A 77 -0.37 -16.39 -12.29
CA ASN A 77 0.71 -16.45 -13.29
C ASN A 77 2.07 -16.84 -12.69
N ASP A 78 2.10 -17.90 -11.89
CA ASP A 78 3.33 -18.39 -11.22
C ASP A 78 4.05 -17.32 -10.36
N GLY A 79 3.29 -16.38 -9.80
CA GLY A 79 3.83 -15.29 -8.98
C GLY A 79 4.13 -14.01 -9.75
N GLU A 80 3.82 -13.93 -11.03
CA GLU A 80 3.95 -12.69 -11.81
C GLU A 80 2.91 -11.63 -11.43
N VAL A 81 1.77 -12.07 -10.88
CA VAL A 81 0.69 -11.19 -10.42
C VAL A 81 0.33 -11.55 -8.98
N LEU A 82 0.41 -10.57 -8.07
CA LEU A 82 0.01 -10.75 -6.67
C LEU A 82 -0.99 -9.67 -6.26
N VAL A 83 -1.88 -10.03 -5.34
CA VAL A 83 -2.66 -9.05 -4.56
C VAL A 83 -2.25 -9.19 -3.11
N ILE A 84 -1.61 -8.16 -2.57
CA ILE A 84 -1.07 -8.13 -1.20
C ILE A 84 -1.97 -7.26 -0.33
N SER A 85 -2.34 -7.74 0.85
CA SER A 85 -3.08 -6.91 1.81
C SER A 85 -2.17 -5.92 2.54
N LEU A 86 -2.72 -4.76 2.87
CA LEU A 86 -2.18 -3.87 3.90
C LEU A 86 -2.93 -4.06 5.22
N THR A 87 -2.27 -3.72 6.32
CA THR A 87 -2.82 -3.80 7.68
C THR A 87 -3.92 -2.74 7.89
N ASP A 88 -4.83 -3.02 8.81
CA ASP A 88 -5.88 -2.07 9.16
C ASP A 88 -5.30 -0.87 9.95
N GLU A 89 -4.21 -1.11 10.68
CA GLU A 89 -3.41 -0.14 11.42
C GLU A 89 -2.73 0.88 10.50
N LEU A 90 -2.06 0.41 9.43
CA LEU A 90 -1.46 1.30 8.43
C LEU A 90 -2.52 2.16 7.74
N ARG A 91 -3.64 1.55 7.31
CA ARG A 91 -4.77 2.31 6.73
C ARG A 91 -5.27 3.38 7.70
N ALA A 92 -5.46 3.02 8.97
CA ALA A 92 -5.94 3.97 9.98
C ALA A 92 -4.94 5.10 10.22
N ALA A 93 -3.65 4.80 10.31
CA ALA A 93 -2.59 5.78 10.51
C ALA A 93 -2.49 6.76 9.33
N LEU A 94 -2.52 6.25 8.10
CA LEU A 94 -2.56 7.07 6.88
C LEU A 94 -3.81 7.96 6.81
N ALA A 95 -4.97 7.41 7.16
CA ALA A 95 -6.22 8.17 7.12
C ALA A 95 -6.25 9.31 8.16
N ALA A 96 -5.63 9.10 9.32
CA ALA A 96 -5.59 10.07 10.42
C ALA A 96 -4.46 11.11 10.29
N ALA A 97 -3.39 10.80 9.56
CA ALA A 97 -2.25 11.70 9.42
C ALA A 97 -2.59 12.96 8.63
N SER A 98 -2.23 14.11 9.19
CA SER A 98 -2.22 15.40 8.48
C SER A 98 -1.13 15.41 7.40
N GLU A 99 -1.29 16.25 6.39
CA GLU A 99 -0.28 16.46 5.35
C GLU A 99 1.11 16.80 5.92
N SER A 100 1.18 17.69 6.92
CA SER A 100 2.46 18.04 7.57
C SER A 100 3.14 16.81 8.18
N ARG A 101 2.38 15.97 8.89
CA ARG A 101 2.88 14.72 9.46
C ARG A 101 3.38 13.74 8.39
N LEU A 102 2.70 13.65 7.25
CA LEU A 102 3.13 12.78 6.13
C LEU A 102 4.46 13.29 5.56
N ARG A 103 4.61 14.61 5.37
CA ARG A 103 5.86 15.23 4.93
C ARG A 103 6.99 15.03 5.94
N GLU A 104 6.70 15.13 7.24
CA GLU A 104 7.66 14.87 8.31
C GLU A 104 8.14 13.41 8.33
N VAL A 105 7.26 12.44 8.11
CA VAL A 105 7.59 11.01 8.12
C VAL A 105 8.33 10.58 6.84
N ALA A 106 8.08 11.25 5.71
CA ALA A 106 8.74 10.94 4.45
C ALA A 106 10.28 11.05 4.52
N ALA A 107 10.81 11.99 5.32
CA ALA A 107 12.25 12.17 5.49
C ALA A 107 12.93 10.94 6.15
N PRO A 108 12.61 10.55 7.39
CA PRO A 108 13.19 9.35 8.00
C PRO A 108 12.83 8.07 7.25
N TRP A 109 11.69 8.02 6.56
CA TRP A 109 11.34 6.86 5.74
C TRP A 109 12.26 6.71 4.52
N SER A 110 12.61 7.81 3.85
CA SER A 110 13.55 7.81 2.72
C SER A 110 14.95 7.30 3.06
N GLU A 111 15.34 7.39 4.34
CA GLU A 111 16.64 6.97 4.86
C GLU A 111 16.67 5.47 5.24
N THR A 112 15.54 4.76 5.17
CA THR A 112 15.49 3.32 5.43
C THR A 112 16.28 2.54 4.35
N GLU A 113 16.90 1.41 4.74
CA GLU A 113 17.79 0.61 3.87
C GLU A 113 17.09 0.12 2.58
N GLU A 114 15.77 0.03 2.64
CA GLU A 114 14.80 -0.41 1.65
C GLU A 114 14.78 0.47 0.40
N PHE A 115 15.26 1.70 0.52
CA PHE A 115 15.40 2.64 -0.59
C PHE A 115 16.83 2.73 -1.13
N TRP A 116 17.80 2.04 -0.51
CA TRP A 116 19.21 2.00 -0.96
C TRP A 116 19.83 3.40 -1.17
N GLY A 117 19.38 4.39 -0.38
CA GLY A 117 19.80 5.79 -0.50
C GLY A 117 19.36 6.48 -1.80
N GLN A 118 18.37 5.93 -2.51
CA GLN A 118 17.86 6.47 -3.79
C GLN A 118 16.52 7.20 -3.64
N ALA A 119 15.89 7.16 -2.47
CA ALA A 119 14.61 7.83 -2.25
C ALA A 119 14.79 9.33 -2.04
N GLU A 120 13.97 10.10 -2.75
CA GLU A 120 13.84 11.53 -2.54
C GLU A 120 12.68 11.79 -1.56
N PRO A 121 12.92 12.40 -0.38
CA PRO A 121 11.89 12.64 0.64
C PRO A 121 10.66 13.37 0.11
N SER A 122 10.87 14.34 -0.77
CA SER A 122 9.77 15.14 -1.35
C SER A 122 8.86 14.30 -2.25
N ILE A 123 9.43 13.36 -3.02
CA ILE A 123 8.67 12.43 -3.85
C ILE A 123 7.90 11.43 -2.98
N LEU A 124 8.53 10.90 -1.93
CA LEU A 124 7.85 10.01 -1.00
C LEU A 124 6.70 10.73 -0.28
N ALA A 125 6.88 12.00 0.09
CA ALA A 125 5.82 12.76 0.74
C ALA A 125 4.57 12.90 -0.15
N GLU A 126 4.73 13.18 -1.45
CA GLU A 126 3.58 13.24 -2.37
C GLU A 126 2.90 11.87 -2.52
N ALA A 127 3.68 10.79 -2.63
CA ALA A 127 3.14 9.43 -2.64
C ALA A 127 2.34 9.11 -1.36
N LEU A 128 2.84 9.52 -0.19
CA LEU A 128 2.14 9.36 1.09
C LEU A 128 0.84 10.17 1.14
N ILE A 129 0.80 11.36 0.55
CA ILE A 129 -0.40 12.21 0.50
C ILE A 129 -1.48 11.55 -0.37
N GLU A 130 -1.10 11.00 -1.53
CA GLU A 130 -2.02 10.25 -2.38
C GLU A 130 -2.56 9.00 -1.69
N LEU A 131 -1.67 8.22 -1.06
CA LEU A 131 -2.04 6.99 -0.33
C LEU A 131 -2.93 7.30 0.88
N ALA A 132 -2.65 8.41 1.60
CA ALA A 132 -3.52 8.88 2.67
C ALA A 132 -4.89 9.34 2.15
N GLY A 133 -4.95 9.92 0.95
CA GLY A 133 -6.19 10.21 0.25
C GLY A 133 -7.03 8.96 0.00
N LEU A 134 -6.40 7.89 -0.52
CA LEU A 134 -7.04 6.59 -0.69
C LEU A 134 -7.50 6.00 0.66
N ALA A 135 -6.65 6.02 1.68
CA ALA A 135 -6.96 5.50 3.02
C ALA A 135 -8.16 6.21 3.65
N ARG A 136 -8.27 7.54 3.49
CA ARG A 136 -9.43 8.31 3.96
C ARG A 136 -10.71 7.88 3.26
N ARG A 137 -10.70 7.76 1.92
CA ARG A 137 -11.88 7.31 1.16
C ARG A 137 -12.27 5.88 1.53
N ALA A 138 -11.30 4.98 1.63
CA ALA A 138 -11.52 3.61 2.10
C ALA A 138 -12.15 3.56 3.51
N ALA A 139 -11.66 4.40 4.44
CA ALA A 139 -12.23 4.50 5.78
C ALA A 139 -13.70 4.93 5.76
N THR A 140 -14.08 5.89 4.92
CA THR A 140 -15.50 6.31 4.77
C THR A 140 -16.40 5.22 4.21
N ARG A 141 -15.85 4.30 3.40
CA ARG A 141 -16.58 3.15 2.82
C ARG A 141 -16.53 1.88 3.67
N GLY A 142 -15.77 1.89 4.78
CA GLY A 142 -15.54 0.67 5.57
C GLY A 142 -14.67 -0.37 4.86
N GLU A 143 -13.86 0.06 3.89
CA GLU A 143 -13.00 -0.80 3.07
C GLU A 143 -11.59 -0.93 3.62
N ARG A 144 -10.89 -1.97 3.17
CA ARG A 144 -9.48 -2.27 3.45
C ARG A 144 -8.61 -1.90 2.26
N LEU A 145 -7.30 -1.79 2.50
CA LEU A 145 -6.33 -1.48 1.45
C LEU A 145 -5.56 -2.73 1.01
N TYR A 146 -5.23 -2.73 -0.27
CA TYR A 146 -4.50 -3.78 -0.97
C TYR A 146 -3.55 -3.16 -1.98
N CYS A 147 -2.55 -3.93 -2.41
CA CYS A 147 -1.66 -3.58 -3.49
C CYS A 147 -1.71 -4.69 -4.53
N TRP A 148 -2.01 -4.33 -5.77
CA TRP A 148 -1.81 -5.20 -6.92
C TRP A 148 -0.38 -5.03 -7.41
N VAL A 149 0.33 -6.15 -7.52
CA VAL A 149 1.73 -6.23 -7.91
C VAL A 149 1.83 -6.99 -9.22
N CYS A 150 2.57 -6.43 -10.19
CA CYS A 150 2.91 -7.09 -11.44
C CYS A 150 4.38 -6.88 -11.79
N VAL A 151 5.07 -7.95 -12.19
CA VAL A 151 6.52 -7.95 -12.51
C VAL A 151 6.83 -8.12 -13.99
#